data_AF-A0A1W1XZ93-F1
#
_entry.id   AF-A0A1W1XZ93-F1
#
_cell.length_a   1.000
_cell.length_b   1.000
_cell.length_c   1.000
_cell.angle_alpha   90.00
_cell.angle_beta   90.00
_cell.angle_gamma   90.00
#
_symmetry.space_group_name_H-M   'P 1'
#
loop_
_entity.id
_entity.type
_entity.pdbx_description
1 polymer ?
#
loop_
_entity_poly.entity_id
_entity_poly.type
_entity_poly.pdbx_seq_one_letter_code
_entity_poly.pdbx_strand_id
1 'polypeptide(L)'
;MRHATLWLASICNLALPACAQTPADQQGQTITIAGKLVLWGSAPHVYPVLIASDGQSWQLEGLSDADALALQNQHIVVTGAVDALPLDGVLHFLPMLRLQHFAVP
;
A
#
# COMPACT_ATOMS: atom_id res chain seq x y z
N MET A 1 -51.31 34.99 -14.61
CA MET A 1 -49.92 35.07 -14.07
C MET A 1 -49.81 33.91 -13.08
N ARG A 2 -49.31 32.73 -13.49
CA ARG A 2 -47.93 32.22 -13.25
C ARG A 2 -47.50 32.58 -11.82
N HIS A 3 -47.34 31.64 -10.88
CA HIS A 3 -46.10 30.86 -10.77
C HIS A 3 -46.33 29.46 -10.17
N ALA A 4 -46.03 28.45 -10.99
CA ALA A 4 -45.82 27.07 -10.56
C ALA A 4 -44.41 26.98 -9.96
N THR A 5 -44.30 26.66 -8.67
CA THR A 5 -43.01 26.45 -8.01
C THR A 5 -42.79 24.95 -7.90
N LEU A 6 -42.14 24.38 -8.92
CA LEU A 6 -41.68 23.00 -8.97
C LEU A 6 -40.53 22.81 -7.96
N TRP A 7 -40.80 22.08 -6.89
CA TRP A 7 -39.79 21.53 -6.00
C TRP A 7 -39.08 20.37 -6.72
N LEU A 8 -37.90 20.64 -7.29
CA LEU A 8 -37.02 19.59 -7.81
C LEU A 8 -36.32 18.90 -6.64
N ALA A 9 -36.82 17.72 -6.28
CA ALA A 9 -36.16 16.81 -5.36
C ALA A 9 -34.82 16.36 -5.96
N SER A 10 -33.72 16.86 -5.39
CA SER A 10 -32.37 16.44 -5.71
C SER A 10 -32.08 15.12 -4.97
N ILE A 11 -32.25 13.99 -5.66
CA ILE A 11 -31.86 12.67 -5.17
C ILE A 11 -30.55 12.30 -5.85
N CYS A 12 -29.44 12.61 -5.18
CA CYS A 12 -28.09 12.23 -5.60
C CYS A 12 -27.74 10.89 -4.94
N ASN A 13 -28.16 9.78 -5.54
CA ASN A 13 -27.71 8.44 -5.16
C ASN A 13 -26.41 8.12 -5.90
N LEU A 14 -25.27 8.53 -5.32
CA LEU A 14 -23.95 8.08 -5.73
C LEU A 14 -23.71 6.67 -5.17
N ALA A 15 -24.19 5.66 -5.90
CA ALA A 15 -23.77 4.27 -5.69
C ALA A 15 -22.38 4.09 -6.32
N LEU A 16 -21.33 4.23 -5.52
CA LEU A 16 -19.98 3.82 -5.91
C LEU A 16 -19.92 2.29 -5.85
N PRO A 17 -19.54 1.59 -6.94
CA PRO A 17 -19.27 0.16 -6.87
C PRO A 17 -18.03 -0.04 -5.99
N ALA A 18 -18.22 -0.69 -4.85
CA ALA A 18 -17.12 -1.25 -4.07
C ALA A 18 -16.50 -2.38 -4.91
N CYS A 19 -15.46 -2.07 -5.69
CA CYS A 19 -14.63 -3.09 -6.30
C CYS A 19 -13.90 -3.83 -5.19
N ALA A 20 -14.40 -5.01 -4.82
CA ALA A 20 -13.63 -5.99 -4.09
C ALA A 20 -12.49 -6.44 -5.01
N GLN A 21 -11.31 -5.84 -4.86
CA GLN A 21 -10.13 -6.21 -5.62
C GLN A 21 -9.61 -7.54 -5.05
N THR A 22 -9.61 -8.59 -5.88
CA THR A 22 -9.03 -9.88 -5.57
C THR A 22 -7.51 -9.71 -5.37
N PRO A 23 -6.89 -10.36 -4.36
CA PRO A 23 -5.45 -10.20 -4.08
C PRO A 23 -4.55 -10.46 -5.28
N ALA A 24 -4.92 -11.42 -6.14
CA ALA A 24 -4.13 -11.80 -7.32
C ALA A 24 -4.02 -10.70 -8.40
N ASP A 25 -4.92 -9.71 -8.42
CA ASP A 25 -4.93 -8.61 -9.42
C ASP A 25 -4.16 -7.36 -8.96
N GLN A 26 -3.50 -7.41 -7.81
CA GLN A 26 -2.82 -6.24 -7.27
C GLN A 26 -1.42 -6.03 -7.86
N GLN A 27 -0.85 -7.01 -8.57
CA GLN A 27 0.47 -6.85 -9.18
C GLN A 27 0.45 -5.71 -10.23
N GLY A 28 1.43 -4.82 -10.15
CA GLY A 28 1.53 -3.57 -10.90
C GLY A 28 0.67 -2.42 -10.35
N GLN A 29 -0.22 -2.68 -9.39
CA GLN A 29 -1.04 -1.64 -8.78
C GLN A 29 -0.18 -0.77 -7.85
N THR A 30 -0.36 0.55 -7.94
CA THR A 30 0.23 1.47 -6.95
C THR A 30 -0.66 1.53 -5.72
N ILE A 31 -0.06 1.26 -4.56
CA ILE A 31 -0.74 1.27 -3.25
C ILE A 31 0.04 2.12 -2.25
N THR A 32 -0.66 2.58 -1.22
CA THR A 32 -0.08 3.35 -0.11
C THR A 32 -0.29 2.58 1.19
N ILE A 33 0.80 2.29 1.91
CA ILE A 33 0.80 1.51 3.14
C ILE A 33 1.52 2.29 4.23
N ALA A 34 0.94 2.35 5.42
CA ALA A 34 1.58 2.89 6.62
C ALA A 34 2.01 1.75 7.55
N GLY A 35 3.20 1.83 8.11
CA GLY A 35 3.71 0.77 8.97
C GLY A 35 5.06 1.09 9.59
N LYS A 36 5.59 0.14 10.37
CA LYS A 36 6.93 0.23 10.95
C LYS A 36 7.95 -0.36 10.00
N LEU A 37 8.99 0.40 9.66
CA LEU A 37 10.11 -0.11 8.89
C LEU A 37 11.03 -0.93 9.79
N VAL A 38 11.39 -2.14 9.35
CA VAL A 38 12.39 -2.99 9.99
C VAL A 38 13.37 -3.50 8.94
N LEU A 39 14.57 -3.84 9.37
CA LEU A 39 15.57 -4.47 8.52
C LEU A 39 15.64 -5.95 8.87
N TRP A 40 15.44 -6.82 7.89
CA TRP A 40 15.51 -8.28 8.04
C TRP A 40 16.73 -8.84 7.32
N GLY A 41 17.12 -10.04 7.73
CA GLY A 41 18.31 -10.72 7.22
C GLY A 41 19.57 -10.39 8.04
N SER A 42 20.72 -10.62 7.43
CA SER A 42 22.03 -10.46 8.04
C SER A 42 23.04 -10.10 6.96
N ALA A 43 24.07 -9.33 7.32
CA ALA A 43 25.09 -8.91 6.36
C ALA A 43 25.68 -10.10 5.57
N PRO A 44 25.84 -9.99 4.24
CA PRO A 44 25.58 -8.81 3.39
C PRO A 44 24.15 -8.71 2.83
N HIS A 45 23.26 -9.62 3.20
CA HIS A 45 21.89 -9.71 2.68
C HIS A 45 20.89 -9.14 3.69
N VAL A 46 20.88 -7.81 3.83
CA VAL A 46 19.89 -7.08 4.63
C VAL A 46 18.88 -6.47 3.68
N TYR A 47 17.60 -6.55 4.00
CA TYR A 47 16.53 -5.96 3.19
C TYR A 47 15.48 -5.27 4.06
N PRO A 48 14.91 -4.15 3.56
CA PRO A 48 13.87 -3.41 4.27
C PRO A 48 12.51 -4.09 4.16
N VAL A 49 11.82 -4.19 5.29
CA VAL A 49 10.46 -4.74 5.41
C VAL A 49 9.59 -3.73 6.14
N LEU A 50 8.43 -3.40 5.58
CA LEU A 50 7.40 -2.62 6.23
C LEU A 50 6.39 -3.55 6.88
N ILE A 51 6.23 -3.45 8.20
CA ILE A 51 5.17 -4.15 8.95
C ILE A 51 4.00 -3.19 9.06
N ALA A 52 2.95 -3.45 8.29
CA ALA A 52 1.72 -2.66 8.27
C ALA A 52 0.91 -2.85 9.56
N SER A 53 0.00 -1.92 9.83
CA SER A 53 -0.85 -1.93 11.04
C SER A 53 -1.80 -3.13 11.11
N ASP A 54 -2.11 -3.76 9.97
CA ASP A 54 -2.91 -4.98 9.87
C ASP A 54 -2.10 -6.27 10.09
N GLY A 55 -0.79 -6.14 10.35
CA GLY A 55 0.14 -7.26 10.55
C GLY A 55 0.72 -7.82 9.26
N GLN A 56 0.31 -7.35 8.08
CA GLN A 56 0.95 -7.74 6.83
C GLN A 56 2.37 -7.17 6.75
N SER A 57 3.27 -7.95 6.15
CA SER A 57 4.67 -7.58 5.97
C SER A 57 4.97 -7.45 4.48
N TRP A 58 5.56 -6.32 4.09
CA TRP A 58 5.89 -5.98 2.72
C TRP A 58 7.39 -5.75 2.59
N GLN A 59 8.05 -6.50 1.71
CA GLN A 59 9.44 -6.21 1.37
C GLN A 59 9.48 -4.98 0.46
N LEU A 60 10.34 -4.01 0.78
CA LEU A 60 10.50 -2.81 -0.02
C LEU A 60 11.68 -2.98 -0.99
N GLU A 61 11.45 -2.62 -2.26
CA GLU A 61 12.52 -2.50 -3.26
C GLU A 61 12.76 -1.02 -3.59
N GLY A 62 14.02 -0.63 -3.78
CA GLY A 62 14.39 0.72 -4.21
C GLY A 62 14.59 1.74 -3.08
N LEU A 63 14.44 1.35 -1.81
CA LEU A 63 14.90 2.15 -0.68
C LEU A 63 16.43 2.03 -0.56
N SER A 64 17.14 3.14 -0.42
CA SER A 64 18.60 3.10 -0.26
C SER A 64 18.99 2.52 1.10
N ASP A 65 20.16 1.88 1.20
CA ASP A 65 20.64 1.32 2.47
C ASP A 65 20.78 2.40 3.56
N ALA A 66 21.19 3.61 3.18
CA ALA A 66 21.33 4.73 4.09
C ALA A 66 19.97 5.19 4.64
N ASP A 67 18.95 5.31 3.80
CA ASP A 67 17.59 5.66 4.22
C ASP A 67 16.97 4.53 5.05
N ALA A 68 17.19 3.27 4.64
CA ALA A 68 16.68 2.10 5.35
C ALA A 68 17.25 1.98 6.77
N LEU A 69 18.53 2.30 6.95
CA LEU A 69 19.18 2.39 8.26
C LEU A 69 18.65 3.59 9.07
N ALA A 70 18.53 4.76 8.44
CA ALA A 70 18.04 5.97 9.11
C ALA A 70 16.60 5.81 9.61
N LEU A 71 15.75 5.15 8.83
CA LEU A 71 14.33 4.93 9.10
C LEU A 71 14.04 3.65 9.90
N GLN A 72 15.06 2.88 10.28
CA GLN A 72 14.88 1.62 10.99
C GLN A 72 14.10 1.83 12.29
N ASN A 73 13.10 0.98 12.52
CA ASN A 73 12.15 1.03 13.63
C ASN A 73 11.24 2.28 13.68
N GLN A 74 11.22 3.10 12.63
CA GLN A 74 10.30 4.24 12.53
C GLN A 74 9.00 3.86 11.85
N HIS A 75 7.91 4.56 12.22
CA HIS A 75 6.67 4.50 11.46
C HIS A 75 6.78 5.41 10.24
N ILE A 76 6.55 4.85 9.06
CA ILE A 76 6.59 5.56 7.78
C ILE A 76 5.35 5.25 6.95
N VAL A 77 5.05 6.13 6.02
CA VAL A 77 4.06 5.91 4.97
C VAL A 77 4.81 5.71 3.66
N VAL A 78 4.50 4.62 2.96
CA VAL A 78 5.15 4.22 1.71
C VAL A 78 4.10 4.15 0.62
N THR A 79 4.40 4.76 -0.53
CA THR A 79 3.64 4.59 -1.77
C THR A 79 4.53 3.90 -2.80
N GLY A 80 4.01 2.84 -3.42
CA GLY A 80 4.76 2.08 -4.40
C GLY A 80 3.92 1.10 -5.18
N ALA A 81 4.52 0.52 -6.23
CA ALA A 81 3.88 -0.49 -7.06
C ALA A 81 4.10 -1.89 -6.48
N VAL A 82 3.08 -2.72 -6.48
CA VAL A 82 3.20 -4.13 -6.09
C VAL A 82 3.95 -4.88 -7.19
N ASP A 83 5.15 -5.36 -6.89
CA ASP A 83 6.00 -6.03 -7.88
C ASP A 83 5.79 -7.54 -7.90
N ALA A 84 5.60 -8.12 -6.73
CA ALA A 84 5.37 -9.56 -6.59
C ALA A 84 4.43 -9.82 -5.42
N LEU A 85 3.58 -10.82 -5.59
CA LEU A 85 2.71 -11.35 -4.55
C LEU A 85 3.02 -12.82 -4.36
N PRO A 86 2.99 -13.33 -3.11
CA PRO A 86 3.12 -14.76 -2.88
C PRO A 86 1.99 -15.49 -3.61
N LEU A 87 2.36 -16.50 -4.39
CA LEU A 87 1.42 -17.43 -4.99
C LEU A 87 1.02 -18.46 -3.93
N ASP A 88 -0.27 -18.50 -3.61
CA ASP A 88 -0.83 -19.43 -2.62
C ASP A 88 -0.34 -20.87 -2.88
N GLY A 89 0.34 -21.43 -1.88
CA GLY A 89 0.79 -22.82 -1.87
C GLY A 89 2.06 -23.14 -2.66
N VAL A 90 2.73 -22.16 -3.29
CA VAL A 90 3.91 -22.43 -4.15
C VAL A 90 5.19 -21.83 -3.59
N LEU A 91 5.18 -20.60 -3.07
CA LEU A 91 6.38 -19.97 -2.53
C LEU A 91 6.06 -19.12 -1.29
N HIS A 92 6.84 -19.31 -0.23
CA HIS A 92 6.75 -18.56 1.02
C HIS A 92 7.70 -17.35 0.99
N PHE A 93 7.41 -16.35 0.15
CA PHE A 93 8.11 -15.06 0.17
C PHE A 93 7.17 -13.92 0.56
N LEU A 94 7.72 -12.81 1.03
CA LEU A 94 6.95 -11.61 1.33
C LEU A 94 6.46 -10.95 0.03
N PRO A 95 5.24 -10.39 -0.01
CA PRO A 95 4.88 -9.52 -1.12
C PRO A 95 5.89 -8.36 -1.22
N MET A 96 6.26 -8.01 -2.46
CA MET A 96 7.23 -6.96 -2.74
C MET A 96 6.53 -5.71 -3.26
N LEU A 97 7.01 -4.57 -2.75
CA LEU A 97 6.57 -3.26 -3.15
C LEU A 97 7.76 -2.43 -3.63
N ARG A 98 7.74 -2.04 -4.91
CA ARG A 98 8.70 -1.10 -5.46
C ARG A 98 8.36 0.30 -5.01
N LEU A 99 9.25 0.85 -4.20
CA LEU A 99 9.14 2.18 -3.64
C LEU A 99 9.10 3.23 -4.76
N GLN A 100 8.09 4.09 -4.72
CA GLN A 100 8.03 5.31 -5.53
C GLN A 100 8.29 6.54 -4.65
N HIS A 101 7.69 6.58 -3.46
CA HIS A 101 7.83 7.68 -2.51
C HIS A 101 7.57 7.20 -1.07
N PHE A 102 8.14 7.90 -0.08
CA PHE A 102 7.83 7.71 1.33
C PHE A 102 7.78 9.03 2.10
N ALA A 103 7.04 9.04 3.20
CA ALA A 103 6.96 10.14 4.14
C ALA A 103 7.09 9.64 5.59
N VAL A 104 7.67 10.48 6.45
CA VAL A 104 7.68 10.30 7.89
C VAL A 104 6.58 11.22 8.47
N PRO A 105 5.64 10.70 9.29
CA PRO A 105 4.57 11.49 9.88
C PRO A 105 5.07 12.52 10.91
#